data_AF-A0A7W1G7L7-F1
#
_entry.id   AF-A0A7W1G7L7-F1
#
_cell.length_a   1.000
_cell.length_b   1.000
_cell.length_c   1.000
_cell.angle_alpha   90.00
_cell.angle_beta   90.00
_cell.angle_gamma   90.00
#
_symmetry.space_group_name_H-M   'P 1'
#
loop_
_entity.id
_entity.type
_entity.pdbx_description
1 polymer ?
#
loop_
_entity_poly.entity_id
_entity_poly.type
_entity_poly.pdbx_seq_one_letter_code
_entity_poly.pdbx_strand_id
1 'polypeptide(L)' 'MQEPLVRVRIHIKRSEEISLRTLRKFVCKAAKVSKNAIGSIELGDEHADVEVRRTAAHALAALGEIDVKGQTARVELPR' A
#
# COMPACT_ATOMS: atom_id res chain seq x y z
N MET A 1 -9.34 12.02 -17.93
CA MET A 1 -7.90 11.77 -17.70
C MET A 1 -7.78 10.64 -16.69
N GLN A 2 -7.36 9.43 -17.10
CA GLN A 2 -7.05 8.36 -16.14
C GLN A 2 -5.67 8.66 -15.53
N GLU A 3 -5.59 8.78 -14.20
CA GLU A 3 -4.31 8.94 -13.51
C GLU A 3 -3.44 7.69 -13.68
N PRO A 4 -2.11 7.85 -13.83
CA PRO A 4 -1.21 6.72 -13.87
C PRO A 4 -1.22 5.96 -12.54
N LEU A 5 -1.14 4.65 -12.64
CA LEU A 5 -0.82 3.78 -11.51
C LEU A 5 0.67 3.92 -11.22
N VAL A 6 1.01 4.01 -9.95
CA VAL A 6 2.37 4.03 -9.43
C VAL A 6 2.50 2.93 -8.40
N ARG A 7 3.63 2.25 -8.42
CA ARG A 7 3.97 1.23 -7.45
C ARG A 7 4.45 1.89 -6.17
N VAL A 8 3.89 1.51 -5.03
CA VAL A 8 4.28 1.96 -3.70
C VAL A 8 4.89 0.78 -2.98
N ARG A 9 6.06 0.97 -2.38
CA ARG A 9 6.70 -0.07 -1.59
C ARG A 9 6.34 0.11 -0.12
N ILE A 10 5.80 -0.93 0.49
CA ILE A 10 5.43 -0.95 1.90
C ILE A 10 6.36 -1.95 2.57
N HIS A 11 7.30 -1.46 3.38
CA HIS A 11 8.19 -2.29 4.17
C HIS A 11 7.39 -2.89 5.32
N ILE A 12 7.04 -4.16 5.17
CA ILE A 12 6.29 -4.94 6.14
C ILE A 12 6.91 -6.33 6.20
N LYS A 13 7.24 -6.79 7.41
CA LYS A 13 7.72 -8.17 7.58
C LYS A 13 6.58 -9.10 7.23
N ARG A 14 6.84 -10.07 6.36
CA ARG A 14 5.87 -11.12 6.04
C ARG A 14 5.54 -11.90 7.30
N SER A 15 4.43 -11.55 7.92
CA SER A 15 3.73 -12.39 8.87
C SER A 15 2.77 -13.25 8.05
N GLU A 16 2.75 -14.57 8.25
CA GLU A 16 1.79 -15.48 7.59
C GLU A 16 0.33 -15.04 7.74
N GLU A 17 0.03 -14.19 8.72
CA GLU A 17 -1.29 -13.59 8.94
C GLU A 17 -1.69 -12.47 7.97
N ILE A 18 -0.76 -11.87 7.22
CA ILE A 18 -1.06 -10.71 6.36
C ILE A 18 -1.49 -11.19 4.97
N SER A 19 -2.80 -11.36 4.79
CA SER A 19 -3.37 -11.68 3.47
C SER A 19 -3.46 -10.46 2.55
N LEU A 20 -3.39 -10.67 1.22
CA LEU A 20 -3.61 -9.64 0.19
C LEU A 20 -4.90 -8.84 0.40
N ARG A 21 -5.98 -9.52 0.84
CA ARG A 21 -7.26 -8.86 1.17
C ARG A 21 -7.14 -7.85 2.30
N THR A 22 -6.33 -8.16 3.30
CA THR A 22 -6.10 -7.32 4.47
C THR A 22 -5.34 -6.07 4.04
N LEU A 23 -4.20 -6.25 3.38
CA LEU A 23 -3.42 -5.15 2.80
C LEU A 23 -4.27 -4.24 1.92
N ARG A 24 -5.09 -4.82 1.02
CA ARG A 24 -5.98 -4.04 0.16
C ARG A 24 -6.98 -3.18 0.95
N LYS A 25 -7.59 -3.73 2.02
CA LYS A 25 -8.49 -2.96 2.89
C LYS A 25 -7.75 -1.86 3.65
N PHE A 26 -6.55 -2.14 4.14
CA PHE A 26 -5.72 -1.18 4.84
C PHE A 26 -5.30 -0.02 3.94
N VAL A 27 -4.77 -0.31 2.75
CA VAL A 27 -4.40 0.70 1.75
C VAL A 27 -5.59 1.57 1.37
N CYS A 28 -6.76 0.96 1.15
CA CYS A 28 -8.02 1.65 0.87
C CYS A 28 -8.39 2.64 2.00
N LYS A 29 -8.20 2.23 3.27
CA LYS A 29 -8.49 3.04 4.45
C LYS A 29 -7.44 4.13 4.70
N ALA A 30 -6.16 3.79 4.60
CA ALA A 30 -5.04 4.70 4.82
C ALA A 30 -5.01 5.81 3.76
N ALA A 31 -5.08 5.44 2.48
CA ALA A 31 -5.09 6.41 1.39
C ALA A 31 -6.42 7.14 1.21
N LYS A 32 -7.47 6.77 1.97
CA LYS A 32 -8.86 7.22 1.77
C LYS A 32 -9.32 7.11 0.30
N VAL A 33 -8.90 6.04 -0.38
CA VAL A 33 -9.23 5.81 -1.80
C VAL A 33 -10.15 4.62 -1.97
N SER A 34 -10.87 4.57 -3.09
CA SER A 34 -11.68 3.42 -3.45
C SER A 34 -10.82 2.21 -3.84
N LYS A 35 -11.35 1.00 -3.66
CA LYS A 35 -10.68 -0.27 -4.07
C LYS A 35 -10.32 -0.34 -5.55
N ASN A 36 -10.98 0.46 -6.38
CA ASN A 36 -10.73 0.60 -7.83
C ASN A 36 -9.52 1.48 -8.15
N ALA A 37 -9.00 2.21 -7.16
CA ALA A 37 -7.74 2.95 -7.29
C ALA A 37 -6.51 2.08 -7.00
N ILE A 38 -6.71 0.82 -6.59
CA ILE A 38 -5.67 -0.18 -6.34
C ILE A 38 -5.63 -1.12 -7.54
N GLY A 39 -4.48 -1.24 -8.18
CA GLY A 39 -4.18 -2.18 -9.25
C GLY A 39 -3.71 -3.52 -8.68
N SER A 40 -2.47 -3.89 -9.00
CA SER A 40 -1.83 -5.13 -8.55
C SER A 40 -1.21 -4.98 -7.15
N ILE A 41 -1.15 -6.08 -6.42
CA ILE A 41 -0.50 -6.16 -5.10
C ILE A 41 0.44 -7.36 -5.13
N GLU A 42 1.72 -7.12 -4.90
CA GLU A 42 2.76 -8.13 -4.81
C GLU A 42 3.27 -8.17 -3.37
N LEU A 43 3.15 -9.34 -2.75
CA LEU A 43 3.66 -9.60 -1.41
C LEU A 43 5.03 -10.26 -1.54
N GLY A 44 6.07 -9.57 -1.11
CA GLY A 44 7.38 -10.14 -0.85
C GLY A 44 7.55 -10.57 0.60
N ASP A 45 8.72 -11.10 0.94
CA ASP A 45 9.06 -11.55 2.29
C ASP A 45 9.34 -10.40 3.27
N GLU A 46 9.86 -9.27 2.78
CA GLU A 46 10.25 -8.12 3.62
C GLU A 46 9.55 -6.81 3.24
N HIS A 47 8.77 -6.84 2.15
CA HIS A 47 8.03 -5.70 1.66
C HIS A 47 6.83 -6.17 0.82
N ALA A 48 5.85 -5.29 0.67
CA ALA A 48 4.73 -5.44 -0.23
C ALA A 48 4.75 -4.30 -1.24
N ASP A 49 4.78 -4.61 -2.53
CA ASP A 49 4.66 -3.64 -3.59
C ASP A 49 3.20 -3.53 -4.02
N VAL A 50 2.62 -2.33 -3.93
CA VAL A 50 1.20 -2.06 -4.19
C VAL A 50 1.09 -1.02 -5.30
N GLU A 51 0.47 -1.38 -6.42
CA GLU A 51 0.12 -0.40 -7.44
C GLU A 51 -1.15 0.34 -7.04
N VAL A 52 -1.05 1.66 -6.91
CA VAL A 52 -2.18 2.55 -6.66
C VAL A 52 -2.12 3.78 -7.54
N ARG A 53 -3.22 4.50 -7.70
CA ARG A 53 -3.20 5.79 -8.40
C ARG A 53 -2.24 6.78 -7.75
N ARG A 54 -1.60 7.62 -8.56
CA ARG A 54 -0.65 8.65 -8.11
C ARG A 54 -1.14 9.43 -6.89
N THR A 55 -2.37 9.93 -6.89
CA THR A 55 -2.93 10.67 -5.75
C THR A 55 -2.99 9.83 -4.47
N ALA A 56 -3.40 8.56 -4.58
CA ALA A 56 -3.43 7.63 -3.46
C ALA A 56 -2.01 7.35 -2.93
N ALA A 57 -1.07 7.17 -3.84
CA ALA A 57 0.32 6.89 -3.57
C ALA A 57 0.96 8.03 -2.76
N HIS A 58 0.74 9.28 -3.19
CA HIS A 58 1.17 10.47 -2.47
C HIS A 58 0.51 10.57 -1.10
N ALA A 59 -0.79 10.26 -0.98
CA ALA A 59 -1.47 10.26 0.31
C ALA A 59 -0.88 9.20 1.27
N LEU A 60 -0.57 8.00 0.77
CA LEU A 60 0.06 6.93 1.55
C LEU A 60 1.47 7.31 2.00
N ALA A 61 2.28 7.86 1.11
CA ALA A 61 3.63 8.29 1.49
C ALA A 61 3.63 9.51 2.41
N ALA A 62 2.63 10.38 2.31
CA ALA A 62 2.44 11.49 3.23
C ALA A 62 2.12 11.00 4.66
N LEU A 63 1.56 9.80 4.83
CA LEU A 63 1.43 9.17 6.15
C LEU A 63 2.77 8.68 6.70
N GLY A 64 3.71 8.32 5.82
CA GLY A 64 5.05 7.82 6.14
C GLY A 64 5.04 6.39 6.71
N GLU A 65 4.30 6.17 7.78
CA GLU A 65 4.12 4.88 8.43
C GLU A 65 2.63 4.56 8.55
N ILE A 66 2.28 3.30 8.28
CA ILE A 66 0.92 2.79 8.40
C ILE A 66 0.92 1.59 9.35
N ASP A 67 -0.08 1.50 10.20
CA ASP A 67 -0.29 0.29 11.00
C ASP A 67 -1.05 -0.74 10.16
N VAL A 68 -0.45 -1.90 9.97
CA VAL A 68 -1.09 -3.07 9.36
C VAL A 68 -1.16 -4.15 10.41
N LYS A 69 -2.34 -4.30 11.03
CA LYS A 69 -2.62 -5.38 11.99
C LYS A 69 -1.69 -5.35 13.23
N GLY A 70 -1.29 -4.17 13.69
CA GLY A 70 -0.36 -3.99 14.81
C GLY A 70 1.12 -4.05 14.40
N GLN A 71 1.43 -4.13 13.11
CA GLN A 71 2.78 -3.95 12.59
C GLN A 71 2.90 -2.58 11.93
N THR A 72 3.86 -1.79 12.39
CA THR A 72 4.24 -0.55 11.72
C THR A 72 4.91 -0.88 10.40
N ALA A 73 4.25 -0.53 9.31
CA ALA A 73 4.75 -0.71 7.96
C ALA A 73 5.14 0.65 7.38
N ARG A 74 6.36 0.76 6.89
CA ARG A 74 6.88 2.02 6.35
C ARG A 74 6.56 2.11 4.87
N VAL A 75 6.01 3.24 4.45
CA VAL A 75 5.59 3.46 3.07
C VAL A 75 6.62 4.32 2.35
N GLU A 76 7.14 3.80 1.24
CA GLU A 76 8.07 4.51 0.37
C GLU A 76 7.50 4.59 -1.05
N LEU A 77 7.54 5.79 -1.61
CA LEU A 77 7.33 6.00 -3.03
C LEU A 77 8.66 5.81 -3.75
N PRO A 78 8.78 4.83 -4.66
CA PRO A 78 9.90 4.83 -5.60
C PRO A 78 9.82 6.13 -6.42
N ARG A 79 10.92 6.91 -6.37
CA ARG A 79 11.06 8.22 -7.00
C ARG A 79 11.15 8.14 -8.51
#